data_AF-A0A2M7V267-F1
#
_entry.id   AF-A0A2M7V267-F1
#
_cell.length_a   1.000
_cell.length_b   1.000
_cell.length_c   1.000
_cell.angle_alpha   90.00
_cell.angle_beta   90.00
_cell.angle_gamma   90.00
#
_symmetry.space_group_name_H-M   'P 1'
#
loop_
_entity.id
_entity.type
_entity.pdbx_description
1 polymer ?
#
loop_
_entity_poly.entity_id
_entity_poly.type
_entity_poly.pdbx_seq_one_letter_code
_entity_poly.pdbx_strand_id
1 'polypeptide(L)' 'MSLPTQAQLDTRQQDATKRLSKLRSAYEDFLTSWKEIEHDTVVLQKNLSGKIDTAKMHDILKHIDTLNESL' A
#
# COMPACT_ATOMS: atom_id res chain seq x y z
N MET A 1 42.11 -2.04 28.21
CA MET A 1 40.93 -1.15 28.00
C MET A 1 40.18 -1.07 29.31
N SER A 2 39.77 0.12 29.76
CA SER A 2 39.00 0.29 31.00
C SER A 2 37.57 -0.23 30.80
N LEU A 3 37.03 -0.96 31.77
CA LEU A 3 35.65 -1.43 31.74
C LEU A 3 34.69 -0.24 31.89
N PRO A 4 33.58 -0.20 31.14
CA PRO A 4 32.58 0.85 31.26
C PRO A 4 31.94 0.85 32.65
N THR A 5 31.62 2.04 33.16
CA THR A 5 30.95 2.20 34.45
C THR A 5 29.46 1.88 34.34
N GLN A 6 28.80 1.56 35.46
CA GLN A 6 27.36 1.27 35.47
C GLN A 6 26.52 2.41 34.86
N ALA A 7 26.86 3.67 35.17
CA ALA A 7 26.19 4.84 34.59
C ALA A 7 26.32 4.91 33.05
N GLN A 8 27.45 4.46 32.49
CA GLN A 8 27.66 4.37 31.04
C GLN A 8 26.84 3.23 30.42
N LEU A 9 26.67 2.12 31.13
CA LEU A 9 25.82 1.01 30.70
C LEU A 9 24.34 1.41 30.72
N ASP A 10 23.88 2.08 31.77
CA ASP A 10 22.49 2.54 31.91
C ASP A 10 22.13 3.55 30.82
N THR A 11 23.04 4.48 30.53
CA THR A 11 22.86 5.46 29.45
C THR A 11 22.75 4.77 28.09
N ARG A 12 23.63 3.78 27.82
CA ARG A 12 23.57 3.00 26.57
C ARG A 12 22.27 2.20 26.46
N GLN A 13 21.78 1.64 27.56
CA GLN A 13 20.52 0.90 27.58
C GLN A 13 19.32 1.82 27.32
N GLN A 14 19.30 3.01 27.92
CA GLN A 14 18.25 4.00 27.67
C GLN A 14 18.26 4.45 26.20
N ASP A 15 19.42 4.73 25.63
CA ASP A 15 19.55 5.13 24.23
C ASP A 15 19.13 4.02 23.27
N ALA A 16 19.54 2.78 23.55
CA ALA A 16 19.10 1.61 22.78
C ALA A 16 17.58 1.44 22.83
N THR A 17 16.98 1.60 24.02
CA THR A 17 15.52 1.51 24.21
C THR A 17 14.78 2.60 23.44
N LYS A 18 15.28 3.84 23.48
CA LYS A 18 14.73 4.96 22.69
C LYS A 18 14.81 4.69 21.19
N ARG A 19 15.93 4.15 20.71
CA ARG A 19 16.10 3.78 19.29
C ARG A 19 15.14 2.66 18.87
N LEU A 20 15.00 1.63 19.70
CA LEU A 20 14.05 0.53 19.46
C LEU A 20 12.61 1.03 19.43
N SER A 21 12.23 1.92 20.34
CA SER A 21 10.89 2.52 20.34
C SER A 21 10.63 3.31 19.06
N LYS A 22 11.59 4.14 18.61
CA LYS A 22 11.46 4.88 17.34
C LYS A 22 11.34 3.95 16.14
N LEU A 23 12.15 2.89 16.10
CA LEU A 23 12.12 1.90 15.03
C LEU A 23 10.77 1.18 14.98
N ARG A 24 10.23 0.82 16.15
CA ARG A 24 8.92 0.19 16.26
C ARG A 24 7.82 1.10 15.73
N SER A 25 7.79 2.37 16.13
CA SER A 25 6.80 3.32 15.62
C SER A 25 6.91 3.50 14.11
N ALA A 26 8.12 3.68 13.57
CA ALA A 26 8.32 3.79 12.13
C ALA A 26 7.89 2.54 11.36
N TYR A 27 8.05 1.35 11.96
CA TYR A 27 7.57 0.10 11.38
C TYR A 27 6.05 -0.01 11.41
N GLU A 28 5.40 0.41 12.50
CA GLU A 28 3.93 0.45 12.61
C GLU A 28 3.32 1.45 11.60
N ASP A 29 3.95 2.62 11.41
CA ASP A 29 3.58 3.60 10.38
C ASP A 29 3.72 3.01 8.98
N PHE A 30 4.86 2.36 8.69
CA PHE A 30 5.10 1.68 7.42
C PHE A 30 4.03 0.62 7.11
N LEU A 31 3.71 -0.23 8.09
CA LEU A 31 2.68 -1.26 7.91
C LEU A 31 1.30 -0.65 7.63
N THR A 32 1.01 0.50 8.22
CA THR A 32 -0.26 1.21 8.00
C THR A 32 -0.32 1.75 6.57
N SER A 33 0.70 2.49 6.13
CA SER A 33 0.78 3.00 4.76
C SER A 33 0.80 1.88 3.73
N TRP A 34 1.45 0.75 4.02
CA TRP A 34 1.47 -0.40 3.11
C TRP A 34 0.06 -0.98 2.90
N LYS A 35 -0.73 -1.11 3.96
CA LYS A 35 -2.12 -1.58 3.88
C LYS A 35 -3.01 -0.63 3.08
N GLU A 36 -2.82 0.68 3.24
CA GLU A 36 -3.53 1.69 2.45
C GLU A 36 -3.20 1.56 0.96
N ILE A 37 -1.91 1.43 0.62
CA ILE A 37 -1.47 1.23 -0.78
C ILE A 37 -2.04 -0.06 -1.36
N GLU A 38 -2.04 -1.16 -0.60
CA GLU A 38 -2.63 -2.44 -1.04
C GLU A 38 -4.13 -2.28 -1.33
N HIS A 39 -4.86 -1.61 -0.43
CA HIS A 39 -6.27 -1.34 -0.61
C HIS A 39 -6.53 -0.50 -1.87
N ASP A 40 -5.82 0.61 -2.03
CA ASP A 40 -5.97 1.50 -3.18
C ASP A 40 -5.63 0.80 -4.50
N THR A 41 -4.63 -0.08 -4.48
CA THR A 41 -4.26 -0.91 -5.65
C THR A 41 -5.40 -1.84 -6.05
N VAL A 42 -6.03 -2.52 -5.09
CA VAL A 42 -7.19 -3.39 -5.35
C VAL A 42 -8.36 -2.58 -5.91
N VAL A 43 -8.64 -1.41 -5.35
CA VAL A 43 -9.72 -0.52 -5.82
C VAL A 43 -9.43 -0.03 -7.24
N LEU A 44 -8.21 0.39 -7.53
CA LEU A 44 -7.78 0.80 -8.88
C LEU A 44 -7.91 -0.34 -9.88
N GLN A 45 -7.48 -1.55 -9.52
CA GLN A 45 -7.60 -2.72 -10.37
C GLN A 45 -9.07 -3.03 -10.69
N LYS A 46 -9.95 -2.98 -9.68
CA LYS A 46 -11.40 -3.20 -9.86
C LYS A 46 -12.05 -2.12 -10.73
N ASN A 47 -11.64 -0.87 -10.56
CA ASN A 47 -12.14 0.24 -11.36
C ASN A 47 -11.69 0.12 -12.83
N LEU A 48 -10.44 -0.30 -13.06
CA LEU A 48 -9.92 -0.56 -14.39
C LEU A 48 -10.63 -1.73 -15.06
N SER A 49 -10.82 -2.86 -14.36
CA SER A 49 -11.54 -4.01 -14.91
C SER A 49 -12.98 -3.65 -15.26
N GLY A 50 -13.70 -2.96 -14.37
CA GLY A 50 -15.07 -2.51 -14.64
C GLY A 50 -15.18 -1.56 -15.83
N LYS A 51 -14.21 -0.64 -16.02
CA LYS A 51 -14.17 0.25 -17.19
C LYS A 51 -13.87 -0.50 -18.48
N ILE A 52 -12.95 -1.46 -18.46
CA ILE A 52 -12.61 -2.29 -19.63
C ILE A 52 -13.83 -3.13 -20.06
N ASP A 53 -14.53 -3.76 -19.12
CA ASP A 53 -15.72 -4.56 -19.42
C ASP A 53 -16.86 -3.69 -19.97
N THR A 54 -17.05 -2.49 -19.40
CA THR A 54 -18.07 -1.55 -19.88
C THR A 54 -17.74 -1.03 -21.29
N ALA A 55 -16.48 -0.68 -21.56
CA ALA A 55 -16.06 -0.21 -22.88
C ALA A 55 -16.21 -1.30 -23.95
N LYS A 56 -15.79 -2.54 -23.64
CA LYS A 56 -15.97 -3.68 -24.55
C LYS A 56 -17.44 -4.00 -24.80
N MET A 57 -18.29 -3.98 -23.76
CA MET A 57 -19.73 -4.14 -23.94
C MET A 57 -20.33 -3.02 -24.80
N HIS A 58 -19.91 -1.77 -24.58
CA HIS A 58 -20.41 -0.64 -25.36
C HIS A 58 -20.02 -0.77 -26.84
N ASP A 59 -18.78 -1.18 -27.14
CA ASP A 59 -18.32 -1.42 -28.51
C ASP A 59 -19.08 -2.57 -29.18
N ILE A 60 -19.33 -3.68 -28.46
CA ILE A 60 -20.12 -4.81 -28.96
C ILE A 60 -21.56 -4.38 -29.26
N LEU A 61 -22.21 -3.67 -28.33
CA LEU A 61 -23.58 -3.18 -28.50
C LEU A 61 -23.69 -2.23 -29.70
N LYS A 62 -22.74 -1.30 -29.84
CA LYS A 62 -22.69 -0.39 -30.99
C LYS A 62 -22.51 -1.15 -32.31
N HIS A 63 -21.69 -2.20 -32.34
CA HIS A 63 -21.53 -3.05 -33.51
C HIS A 63 -22.82 -3.78 -33.88
N ILE A 64 -23.57 -4.28 -32.89
CA ILE A 64 -24.87 -4.93 -33.09
C ILE A 64 -25.90 -3.93 -33.64
N ASP A 65 -25.99 -2.73 -33.06
CA ASP A 65 -26.90 -1.69 -33.53
C ASP A 65 -26.58 -1.29 -34.98
N THR A 66 -25.30 -1.13 -35.31
CA THR A 66 -24.87 -0.81 -36.68
C THR A 66 -25.24 -1.92 -37.68
N LEU A 67 -25.11 -3.20 -37.28
CA LEU A 67 -25.52 -4.34 -38.11
C LEU A 67 -27.04 -4.35 -38.34
N ASN A 68 -27.83 -4.10 -37.29
CA ASN A 68 -29.29 -4.03 -37.39
C ASN A 68 -29.77 -2.85 -38.24
N GLU A 69 -29.09 -1.70 -38.20
CA GLU A 69 -29.41 -0.55 -39.07
C GLU A 69 -29.01 -0.80 -40.54
N SER A 70 -28.06 -1.69 -40.79
CA SER A 70 -27.59 -2.05 -42.13
C SER A 70 -28.39 -3.18 -42.81
N LEU A 71 -29.31 -3.80 -42.08
CA LEU A 71 -30.21 -4.88 -42.52
C LEU A 71 -31.61 -4.33 -42.84
#